data_AF-A0A529C6Z2-F1
#
_entry.id   AF-A0A529C6Z2-F1
#
_cell.length_a   1.000
_cell.length_b   1.000
_cell.length_c   1.000
_cell.angle_alpha   90.00
_cell.angle_beta   90.00
_cell.angle_gamma   90.00
#
_symmetry.space_group_name_H-M   'P 1'
#
loop_
_entity.id
_entity.type
_entity.pdbx_description
1 polymer ?
#
loop_
_entity_poly.entity_id
_entity_poly.type
_entity_poly.pdbx_seq_one_letter_code
_entity_poly.pdbx_strand_id
1 'polypeptide(L)' 'MGSFSIWHWMIVLVIVLLVFGRGKIPELMGDMAKGIKSFKKGMADDETADDKRTVEHRADETVSVPKEKASKS' A
#
# COMPACT_ATOMS: atom_id res chain seq x y z
N MET A 1 18.39 29.04 18.18
CA MET A 1 17.37 28.23 18.87
C MET A 1 17.24 26.90 18.13
N GLY A 2 18.19 25.99 18.41
CA GLY A 2 18.31 24.67 17.75
C GLY A 2 17.48 23.65 18.49
N SER A 3 16.17 23.84 18.46
CA SER A 3 15.16 23.07 19.16
C SER A 3 15.31 21.59 18.81
N PHE A 4 15.94 20.83 19.70
CA PHE A 4 15.98 19.38 19.72
C PHE A 4 16.67 18.76 18.50
N SER A 5 18.01 18.73 18.60
CA SER A 5 18.93 17.96 17.77
C SER A 5 18.34 16.62 17.33
N ILE A 6 18.51 16.26 16.05
CA ILE A 6 18.04 14.99 15.42
C ILE A 6 18.36 13.76 16.29
N TRP A 7 19.45 13.83 17.06
CA TRP A 7 19.84 12.83 18.05
C TRP A 7 18.79 12.56 19.14
N HIS A 8 18.10 13.59 19.61
CA HIS A 8 17.04 13.47 20.61
C HIS A 8 15.84 12.71 20.04
N TRP A 9 15.45 13.01 18.79
CA TRP A 9 14.37 12.31 18.11
C TRP A 9 14.66 10.83 17.89
N MET A 10 15.90 10.45 17.56
CA MET A 10 16.31 9.04 17.49
C MET A 10 16.11 8.31 18.83
N ILE A 11 16.54 8.92 19.93
CA ILE A 11 16.42 8.33 21.27
C ILE A 11 14.95 8.16 21.67
N VAL A 12 14.13 9.18 21.42
CA VAL A 12 12.68 9.11 21.69
C VAL A 12 12.03 8.00 20.86
N LEU A 13 12.39 7.85 19.59
CA LEU A 13 11.84 6.81 18.71
C LEU A 13 12.16 5.40 19.24
N VAL A 14 13.38 5.18 19.73
CA VAL A 14 13.77 3.91 20.37
C VAL A 14 12.94 3.64 21.63
N ILE A 15 12.73 4.63 22.49
CA ILE A 15 11.92 4.47 23.71
C ILE A 15 10.47 4.15 23.35
N VAL A 16 9.88 4.85 22.38
CA VAL A 16 8.52 4.59 21.90
C VAL A 16 8.41 3.16 21.37
N LEU A 17 9.38 2.69 20.58
CA LEU A 17 9.39 1.31 20.09
C LEU A 17 9.50 0.27 21.22
N LEU A 18 10.21 0.57 22.31
CA LEU A 18 10.32 -0.31 23.48
C LEU A 18 9.01 -0.36 24.29
N VAL A 19 8.34 0.78 24.49
CA VAL A 19 7.08 0.87 25.26
C VAL A 19 5.91 0.25 24.49
N PHE A 20 5.79 0.54 23.20
CA PHE A 20 4.71 0.02 22.36
C PHE A 20 5.01 -1.39 21.81
N GLY A 21 6.28 -1.78 21.78
CA GLY A 21 6.75 -3.05 21.24
C GLY A 21 6.69 -3.13 19.71
N ARG A 22 7.45 -4.08 19.14
CA ARG A 22 7.54 -4.31 17.68
C ARG A 22 6.27 -4.80 16.99
N GLY A 23 5.25 -5.22 17.75
CA GLY A 23 4.01 -5.80 17.20
C GLY A 23 2.90 -4.77 16.96
N LYS A 24 2.77 -3.78 17.84
CA LYS A 24 1.64 -2.83 17.81
C LYS A 24 1.80 -1.73 16.77
N ILE A 25 3.03 -1.23 16.57
CA ILE A 25 3.28 -0.14 15.63
C ILE A 25 3.00 -0.54 14.17
N PRO A 26 3.46 -1.71 13.66
CA PRO A 26 3.18 -2.11 12.28
C PRO A 26 1.69 -2.37 12.01
N GLU A 27 0.96 -2.93 12.96
CA GLU A 27 -0.48 -3.19 12.85
C GLU A 27 -1.28 -1.88 12.76
N LEU A 28 -1.01 -0.94 13.68
CA LEU A 28 -1.64 0.39 13.70
C LEU A 28 -1.24 1.25 12.48
N MET A 29 0.04 1.25 12.09
CA MET A 29 0.48 1.93 10.87
C MET A 29 -0.15 1.30 9.63
N GLY A 30 -0.35 -0.02 9.59
CA GLY A 30 -0.96 -0.71 8.46
C GLY A 30 -2.38 -0.23 8.18
N ASP A 31 -3.20 -0.11 9.22
CA ASP A 31 -4.59 0.35 9.09
C ASP A 31 -4.69 1.86 8.83
N MET A 32 -3.83 2.65 9.46
CA MET A 32 -3.70 4.08 9.16
C MET A 32 -3.22 4.32 7.72
N ALA A 33 -2.25 3.53 7.23
CA ALA A 33 -1.73 3.62 5.88
C ALA A 33 -2.77 3.23 4.83
N LYS A 34 -3.60 2.20 5.09
CA LYS A 34 -4.73 1.85 4.23
C LYS A 34 -5.74 3.00 4.15
N GLY A 35 -6.11 3.61 5.28
CA GLY A 35 -7.02 4.76 5.32
C GLY A 35 -6.49 5.95 4.53
N ILE A 36 -5.22 6.32 4.74
CA ILE A 36 -4.56 7.42 4.01
C ILE A 36 -4.41 7.08 2.52
N LYS A 37 -4.10 5.82 2.16
CA LYS A 37 -3.98 5.39 0.77
C LYS A 37 -5.32 5.46 0.04
N SER A 38 -6.41 5.05 0.66
CA SER A 38 -7.76 5.18 0.11
C SER A 38 -8.18 6.64 0.00
N PHE A 39 -7.84 7.48 0.98
CA PHE A 39 -8.09 8.93 0.92
C PHE A 39 -7.30 9.59 -0.21
N LYS A 40 -6.00 9.29 -0.33
CA LYS A 40 -5.16 9.81 -1.42
C LYS A 40 -5.60 9.29 -2.77
N LYS A 41 -6.03 8.03 -2.87
CA LYS A 41 -6.55 7.48 -4.12
C LYS A 41 -7.90 8.10 -4.49
N GLY A 42 -8.81 8.32 -3.54
CA GLY A 42 -10.08 8.99 -3.80
C GLY A 42 -9.90 10.46 -4.23
N MET A 43 -9.00 11.18 -3.56
CA MET A 43 -8.67 12.57 -3.94
C MET A 43 -7.93 12.65 -5.28
N ALA A 44 -7.00 11.73 -5.53
CA ALA A 44 -6.33 11.64 -6.82
C ALA A 44 -7.31 11.17 -7.93
N ASP A 45 -8.29 10.31 -7.66
CA ASP A 45 -9.30 9.91 -8.65
C ASP A 45 -10.14 11.11 -9.07
N ASP A 46 -10.46 12.02 -8.14
CA ASP A 46 -11.17 13.28 -8.41
C ASP A 46 -10.32 14.25 -9.26
N GLU A 47 -9.01 14.36 -8.99
CA GLU A 47 -8.08 15.17 -9.79
C GLU A 47 -7.68 14.51 -11.12
N THR A 48 -7.72 13.18 -11.22
CA THR A 48 -7.27 12.41 -12.40
C THR A 48 -8.44 11.91 -13.26
N ALA A 49 -9.69 12.14 -12.86
CA ALA A 49 -10.88 11.89 -13.69
C ALA A 49 -10.89 12.73 -14.98
N ASP A 50 -10.08 13.79 -15.05
CA ASP A 50 -9.83 14.58 -16.26
C ASP A 50 -8.72 13.98 -17.16
N ASP A 51 -7.80 13.15 -16.63
CA ASP A 51 -6.58 12.71 -17.35
C ASP A 51 -6.17 11.23 -17.08
N LYS A 52 -7.10 10.27 -17.02
CA LYS A 52 -6.70 8.83 -17.02
C LYS A 52 -7.80 7.83 -17.37
N ARG A 53 -8.45 8.01 -18.52
CA ARG A 53 -9.02 6.87 -19.28
C ARG A 53 -8.00 6.33 -20.29
N THR A 54 -6.85 5.84 -19.83
CA THR A 54 -6.06 4.92 -20.66
C THR A 54 -5.16 4.05 -19.79
N VAL A 55 -5.34 2.74 -19.95
CA VAL A 55 -4.50 1.62 -19.50
C VAL A 55 -4.36 1.39 -18.00
N GLU A 56 -5.09 0.40 -17.49
CA GLU A 56 -4.59 -0.68 -16.62
C GLU A 56 -5.72 -1.73 -16.47
N HIS A 57 -5.92 -2.50 -17.53
CA HIS A 57 -6.59 -3.80 -17.46
C HIS A 57 -5.63 -4.85 -17.99
N ARG A 58 -4.60 -5.20 -17.20
CA ARG A 58 -3.71 -6.30 -17.54
C ARG A 58 -3.06 -6.94 -16.32
N ALA A 59 -3.86 -7.59 -15.47
CA ALA A 59 -3.34 -8.61 -14.56
C ALA A 59 -4.44 -9.52 -13.98
N ASP A 60 -5.32 -10.11 -14.81
CA ASP A 60 -5.91 -11.43 -14.49
C ASP A 60 -6.70 -11.99 -15.69
N GLU A 61 -6.00 -12.55 -16.68
CA GLU A 61 -6.59 -13.59 -17.52
C GLU A 61 -5.48 -14.58 -17.84
N THR A 62 -5.12 -15.38 -16.83
CA THR A 62 -4.55 -16.69 -17.09
C THR A 62 -5.62 -17.49 -17.82
N VAL A 63 -5.60 -17.41 -19.16
CA VAL A 63 -6.29 -18.35 -20.03
C VAL A 63 -5.78 -19.74 -19.69
N SER A 64 -6.53 -20.43 -18.83
CA SER A 64 -6.59 -21.87 -18.78
C SER A 64 -6.91 -22.35 -20.20
N VAL A 65 -5.90 -22.80 -20.94
CA VAL A 65 -6.10 -23.55 -22.18
C VAL A 65 -6.59 -24.95 -21.79
N PRO A 66 -7.87 -25.30 -21.97
CA PRO A 66 -8.31 -26.67 -21.83
C PRO A 66 -7.78 -27.41 -23.05
N LYS A 67 -6.86 -28.35 -22.84
CA LYS A 67 -6.43 -29.30 -23.88
C LYS A 67 -7.57 -30.29 -24.11
N GLU A 68 -8.56 -29.90 -24.90
CA GLU A 68 -9.62 -30.78 -25.38
C GLU A 68 -9.87 -30.55 -26.88
N LYS A 69 -9.11 -31.26 -27.72
CA LYS A 69 -9.58 -31.83 -28.99
C LYS A 69 -9.07 -33.27 -29.00
N ALA A 70 -9.98 -34.22 -28.74
CA ALA A 70 -10.56 -35.11 -29.74
C ALA A 70 -9.49 -35.93 -30.49
N SER A 71 -9.27 -37.21 -30.13
CA SER A 71 -10.00 -38.38 -30.66
C SER A 71 -9.87 -38.46 -32.18
N LYS A 72 -9.04 -39.35 -32.73
CA LYS A 72 -9.39 -40.74 -33.05
C LYS A 72 -10.72 -40.83 -33.79
N SER A 73 -10.62 -40.87 -35.12
CA SER A 73 -11.32 -41.76 -36.07
C SER A 73 -10.96 -41.37 -37.50
#